data_AF-A0A2V9VHF2-F1
#
_entry.id   AF-A0A2V9VHF2-F1
#
_cell.length_a   1.000
_cell.length_b   1.000
_cell.length_c   1.000
_cell.angle_alpha   90.00
_cell.angle_beta   90.00
_cell.angle_gamma   90.00
#
_symmetry.space_group_name_H-M   'P 1'
#
loop_
_entity.id
_entity.type
_entity.pdbx_description
1 polymer ?
#
loop_
_entity_poly.entity_id
_entity_poly.type
_entity_poly.pdbx_seq_one_letter_code
_entity_poly.pdbx_strand_id
1 'polypeptide(L)'
;MYLGWVTAQKAQFLSLQSAVFCAECELISENTTPYCLACGSKAMLSLSRVLGGSLRGKETAHLIKDVELDRLVRDLLRTVPEPIPLGDKKPAASVAMQAGRHHLRTVGMSEAARLRGEAPESEPEIHCGELDLEPGINIIAERAQSLTRATGAAIALRSGAEIVCRARTGRTAPDLGVHLQTDSGLSAECVRTGEILLCHDAESNPRVDLASCRRLGARSILVAPLRHYRRTLGVFEVLSSIPYAFDHRDVSTMQLLSSVMVTAMTRLSSMRPERQKWLA
;
A
#
# COMPACT_ATOMS: atom_id res chain seq x y z
N MET A 1 17.57 9.53 45.83
CA MET A 1 17.76 9.34 44.38
C MET A 1 16.45 9.73 43.71
N TYR A 2 16.36 10.97 43.22
CA TYR A 2 15.13 11.58 42.70
C TYR A 2 14.81 10.99 41.31
N LEU A 3 13.65 10.35 41.16
CA LEU A 3 13.07 10.08 39.84
C LEU A 3 12.57 11.42 39.26
N GLY A 4 13.19 11.85 38.15
CA GLY A 4 12.83 13.07 37.44
C GLY A 4 11.46 12.93 36.77
N TRP A 5 10.48 13.63 37.32
CA TRP A 5 9.21 13.93 36.67
C TRP A 5 9.51 14.86 35.49
N VAL A 6 9.49 14.35 34.26
CA VAL A 6 9.46 15.21 33.09
C VAL A 6 8.13 15.96 33.15
N THR A 7 8.22 17.26 33.41
CA THR A 7 7.11 18.17 33.60
C THR A 7 6.18 18.15 32.38
N ALA A 8 4.92 17.77 32.60
CA ALA A 8 3.83 17.80 31.62
C ALA A 8 3.49 19.22 31.09
N GLN A 9 4.31 20.24 31.37
CA GLN A 9 4.04 21.65 31.10
C GLN A 9 4.13 22.06 29.62
N LYS A 10 4.57 21.17 28.71
CA LYS A 10 4.60 21.44 27.26
C LYS A 10 3.67 20.55 26.43
N ALA A 11 2.90 19.66 27.07
CA ALA A 11 1.98 18.79 26.36
C ALA A 11 0.58 19.42 26.30
N GLN A 12 0.11 19.75 25.10
CA GLN A 12 -1.28 20.14 24.88
C GLN A 12 -2.09 18.89 24.56
N PHE A 13 -2.93 18.48 25.50
CA PHE A 13 -3.79 17.32 25.36
C PHE A 13 -5.10 17.72 24.68
N LEU A 14 -5.51 16.95 23.68
CA LEU A 14 -6.80 17.11 22.99
C LEU A 14 -7.65 15.87 23.22
N SER A 15 -8.94 16.05 23.45
CA SER A 15 -9.89 14.94 23.48
C SER A 15 -10.03 14.39 22.07
N LEU A 16 -9.82 13.09 21.86
CA LEU A 16 -9.92 12.48 20.53
C LEU A 16 -11.31 12.68 19.89
N GLN A 17 -12.36 12.84 20.70
CA GLN A 17 -13.73 13.05 20.25
C GLN A 17 -13.92 14.39 19.53
N SER A 18 -13.19 15.42 19.96
CA SER A 18 -13.22 16.77 19.40
C SER A 18 -11.96 17.14 18.63
N ALA A 19 -10.95 16.25 18.60
CA ALA A 19 -9.72 16.42 17.87
C ALA A 19 -9.94 16.23 16.37
N VAL A 20 -9.58 17.25 15.60
CA VAL A 20 -9.69 17.28 14.16
C VAL A 20 -8.34 17.67 13.57
N PHE A 21 -7.94 16.96 12.52
CA PHE A 21 -6.74 17.25 11.75
C PHE A 21 -7.13 18.00 10.48
N CYS A 22 -6.47 19.14 10.23
CA CYS A 22 -6.59 19.84 8.95
C CYS A 22 -5.54 19.31 7.98
N ALA A 23 -5.98 18.76 6.85
CA ALA A 23 -5.07 18.24 5.83
C ALA A 23 -4.32 19.35 5.07
N GLU A 24 -4.83 20.58 5.07
CA GLU A 24 -4.22 21.70 4.35
C GLU A 24 -3.04 22.32 5.09
N CYS A 25 -3.19 22.54 6.40
CA CYS A 25 -2.15 23.19 7.22
C CYS A 25 -1.50 22.26 8.24
N GLU A 26 -1.83 20.97 8.19
CA GLU A 26 -1.25 19.91 9.03
C GLU A 26 -1.40 20.13 10.55
N LEU A 27 -2.39 20.93 10.98
CA LEU A 27 -2.64 21.21 12.39
C LEU A 27 -3.70 20.28 12.97
N ILE A 28 -3.48 19.85 14.22
CA ILE A 28 -4.49 19.20 15.05
C ILE A 28 -5.03 20.23 16.03
N SER A 29 -6.35 20.35 16.10
CA SER A 29 -7.01 21.22 17.06
C SER A 29 -8.29 20.59 17.62
N GLU A 30 -8.75 21.12 18.75
CA GLU A 30 -10.12 20.92 19.18
C GLU A 30 -11.03 21.82 18.34
N ASN A 31 -11.84 21.21 17.46
CA ASN A 31 -12.66 21.95 16.52
C ASN A 31 -13.97 21.21 16.23
N THR A 32 -15.09 21.88 16.41
CA THR A 32 -16.43 21.36 16.11
C THR A 32 -17.05 21.99 14.87
N THR A 33 -16.33 22.89 14.20
CA THR A 33 -16.77 23.58 12.99
C THR A 33 -16.36 22.83 11.72
N PRO A 34 -17.04 23.05 10.58
CA PRO A 34 -16.74 22.36 9.32
C PRO A 34 -15.53 22.96 8.55
N TYR A 35 -14.77 23.87 9.16
CA TYR A 35 -13.59 24.51 8.55
C TYR A 35 -12.45 24.65 9.55
N CYS A 36 -11.22 24.76 9.06
CA CYS A 36 -10.05 24.97 9.87
C CYS A 36 -10.04 26.39 10.46
N LEU A 37 -9.84 26.51 11.76
CA LEU A 37 -9.72 27.81 12.43
C LEU A 37 -8.42 28.56 12.09
N ALA A 38 -7.39 27.86 11.58
CA ALA A 38 -6.11 28.47 11.22
C ALA A 38 -6.06 28.92 9.75
N CYS A 39 -6.55 28.11 8.80
CA CYS A 39 -6.43 28.40 7.37
C CYS A 39 -7.78 28.51 6.63
N GLY A 40 -8.92 28.29 7.30
CA GLY A 40 -10.26 28.33 6.68
C GLY A 40 -10.60 27.14 5.78
N SER A 41 -9.70 26.18 5.60
CA SER A 41 -9.92 25.01 4.74
C SER A 41 -11.05 24.11 5.24
N LYS A 42 -11.81 23.52 4.32
CA LYS A 42 -12.85 22.50 4.61
C LYS A 42 -12.29 21.08 4.69
N ALA A 43 -10.99 20.90 4.43
CA ALA A 43 -10.32 19.59 4.45
C ALA A 43 -10.01 19.15 5.89
N MET A 44 -11.06 18.85 6.65
CA MET A 44 -10.98 18.50 8.07
C MET A 44 -11.30 17.01 8.30
N LEU A 45 -10.45 16.32 9.07
CA LEU A 45 -10.57 14.90 9.39
C LEU A 45 -10.75 14.70 10.89
N SER A 46 -11.87 14.08 11.30
CA SER A 46 -12.09 13.69 12.69
C SER A 46 -11.19 12.53 13.09
N LEU A 47 -10.28 12.76 14.03
CA LEU A 47 -9.30 11.74 14.42
C LEU A 47 -9.95 10.54 15.11
N SER A 48 -11.01 10.75 15.90
CA SER A 48 -11.77 9.61 16.48
C SER A 48 -12.38 8.71 15.41
N ARG A 49 -12.82 9.25 14.28
CA ARG A 49 -13.40 8.48 13.18
C ARG A 49 -12.31 7.78 12.35
N VAL A 50 -11.19 8.45 12.08
CA VAL A 50 -10.04 7.84 11.39
C VAL A 50 -9.48 6.66 12.18
N LEU A 51 -9.39 6.80 13.51
CA LEU A 51 -8.90 5.76 14.41
C LEU A 51 -9.98 4.72 14.79
N GLY A 52 -11.09 4.66 14.05
CA GLY A 52 -12.05 3.56 14.15
C GLY A 52 -13.06 3.64 15.31
N GLY A 53 -13.23 4.78 15.97
CA GLY A 53 -14.27 4.96 17.00
C GLY A 53 -13.97 4.29 18.35
N SER A 54 -13.86 5.13 19.40
CA SER A 54 -13.77 4.87 20.84
C SER A 54 -12.66 3.95 21.38
N LEU A 55 -11.51 4.55 21.68
CA LEU A 55 -10.41 3.99 22.50
C LEU A 55 -10.75 3.84 24.01
N ARG A 56 -12.01 4.03 24.42
CA ARG A 56 -12.47 3.95 25.83
C ARG A 56 -13.67 3.00 26.03
N GLY A 57 -13.75 1.93 25.23
CA GLY A 57 -14.63 0.79 25.52
C GLY A 57 -16.11 0.97 25.22
N LYS A 58 -16.48 1.91 24.33
CA LYS A 58 -17.80 1.92 23.69
C LYS A 58 -17.60 1.73 22.20
N GLU A 59 -17.57 0.48 21.74
CA GLU A 59 -17.57 0.16 20.31
C GLU A 59 -18.69 0.93 19.62
N THR A 60 -18.33 1.88 18.76
CA THR A 60 -19.26 2.55 17.83
C THR A 60 -18.92 2.27 16.38
N ALA A 61 -17.74 1.70 16.10
CA ALA A 61 -17.54 0.95 14.87
C ALA A 61 -18.12 -0.45 15.10
N HIS A 62 -19.24 -0.74 14.43
CA HIS A 62 -19.65 -2.13 14.26
C HIS A 62 -18.52 -2.85 13.54
N LEU A 63 -17.88 -3.79 14.24
CA LEU A 63 -17.05 -4.79 13.61
C LEU A 63 -17.97 -5.50 12.60
N ILE A 64 -17.80 -5.17 11.32
CA ILE A 64 -18.55 -5.81 10.25
C ILE A 64 -18.22 -7.30 10.37
N LYS A 65 -19.18 -8.09 10.83
CA LYS A 65 -19.00 -9.54 10.95
C LYS A 65 -18.74 -10.07 9.55
N ASP A 66 -17.96 -11.14 9.41
CA ASP A 66 -17.59 -11.70 8.09
C ASP A 66 -18.80 -11.87 7.16
N VAL A 67 -19.97 -12.21 7.71
CA VAL A 67 -21.21 -12.33 6.93
C VAL A 67 -21.72 -11.00 6.37
N GLU A 68 -21.57 -9.90 7.11
CA GLU A 68 -21.94 -8.55 6.67
C GLU A 68 -20.88 -8.00 5.72
N LEU A 69 -19.61 -8.35 5.90
CA LEU A 69 -18.52 -7.98 5.00
C LEU A 69 -18.71 -8.69 3.67
N ASP A 70 -18.96 -9.99 3.68
CA ASP A 70 -19.33 -10.79 2.51
C ASP A 70 -20.60 -10.29 1.82
N ARG A 71 -21.55 -9.75 2.58
CA ARG A 71 -22.78 -9.16 2.05
C ARG A 71 -22.50 -7.81 1.41
N LEU A 72 -21.73 -6.94 2.06
CA LEU A 72 -21.30 -5.66 1.50
C LEU A 72 -20.45 -5.86 0.25
N VAL A 73 -19.52 -6.81 0.27
CA VAL A 73 -18.72 -7.21 -0.89
C VAL A 73 -19.64 -7.72 -2.00
N ARG A 74 -20.62 -8.59 -1.71
CA ARG A 74 -21.62 -9.03 -2.70
C ARG A 74 -22.49 -7.88 -3.23
N ASP A 75 -22.94 -6.97 -2.40
CA ASP A 75 -23.77 -5.83 -2.83
C ASP A 75 -22.96 -4.84 -3.68
N LEU A 76 -21.68 -4.64 -3.36
CA LEU A 76 -20.71 -3.91 -4.19
C LEU A 76 -20.38 -4.61 -5.50
N LEU A 77 -20.43 -5.95 -5.55
CA LEU A 77 -20.27 -6.74 -6.78
C LEU A 77 -21.54 -6.72 -7.64
N ARG A 78 -22.73 -6.64 -7.04
CA ARG A 78 -24.02 -6.56 -7.76
C ARG A 78 -24.27 -5.25 -8.51
N THR A 79 -23.54 -4.19 -8.15
CA THR A 79 -23.57 -2.90 -8.89
C THR A 79 -22.69 -2.92 -10.15
N VAL A 80 -21.97 -4.03 -10.40
CA VAL A 80 -21.21 -4.28 -11.61
C VAL A 80 -22.07 -5.14 -12.55
N PRO A 81 -22.35 -4.73 -13.79
CA PRO A 81 -23.00 -5.59 -14.78
C PRO A 81 -22.17 -6.85 -15.01
N GLU A 82 -22.80 -8.03 -15.10
CA GLU A 82 -22.06 -9.27 -15.35
C GLU A 82 -21.28 -9.22 -16.67
N PRO A 83 -20.07 -9.79 -16.73
CA PRO A 83 -19.30 -9.86 -17.97
C PRO A 83 -20.01 -10.73 -19.00
N ILE A 84 -20.12 -10.23 -20.23
CA ILE A 84 -20.61 -11.02 -21.37
C ILE A 84 -19.63 -12.18 -21.60
N PRO A 85 -20.08 -13.44 -21.70
CA PRO A 85 -19.18 -14.59 -21.87
C PRO A 85 -18.50 -14.52 -23.24
N LEU A 86 -17.17 -14.35 -23.27
CA LEU A 86 -16.39 -14.59 -24.47
C LEU A 86 -16.16 -16.10 -24.62
N GLY A 87 -16.66 -16.64 -25.73
CA GLY A 87 -16.60 -18.05 -26.07
C GLY A 87 -15.19 -18.61 -26.33
N ASP A 88 -15.11 -19.91 -26.07
CA ASP A 88 -13.99 -20.84 -26.18
C ASP A 88 -12.96 -20.57 -27.27
N LYS A 89 -11.68 -20.54 -26.88
CA LYS A 89 -10.58 -20.94 -27.76
C LYS A 89 -9.69 -21.96 -27.05
N LYS A 90 -9.68 -23.18 -27.62
CA LYS A 90 -8.80 -24.31 -27.27
C LYS A 90 -7.31 -23.94 -27.40
N PRO A 91 -6.43 -24.63 -26.65
CA PRO A 91 -5.00 -24.31 -26.56
C PRO A 91 -4.22 -24.89 -27.73
N ALA A 92 -3.27 -24.12 -28.26
CA ALA A 92 -2.27 -24.61 -29.20
C ALA A 92 -0.91 -24.76 -28.49
N ALA A 93 -0.54 -26.03 -28.32
CA ALA A 93 0.78 -26.65 -28.38
C ALA A 93 2.02 -25.94 -27.77
N SER A 94 2.57 -26.66 -26.80
CA SER A 94 3.96 -26.67 -26.35
C SER A 94 4.99 -26.85 -27.48
N VAL A 95 6.10 -26.12 -27.37
CA VAL A 95 7.41 -26.55 -27.92
C VAL A 95 8.45 -26.40 -26.81
N ALA A 96 9.20 -27.48 -26.57
CA ALA A 96 10.32 -27.58 -25.64
C ALA A 96 11.67 -27.55 -26.39
N MET A 97 12.75 -27.45 -25.60
CA MET A 97 14.19 -27.65 -25.90
C MET A 97 14.96 -26.34 -26.24
N GLN A 98 16.18 -26.07 -25.76
CA GLN A 98 17.15 -26.85 -24.99
C GLN A 98 18.27 -25.97 -24.40
N ALA A 99 19.10 -26.61 -23.57
CA ALA A 99 20.17 -26.09 -22.73
C ALA A 99 21.44 -25.62 -23.47
N GLY A 100 22.19 -24.72 -22.83
CA GLY A 100 23.61 -24.45 -23.07
C GLY A 100 24.35 -24.21 -21.75
N ARG A 101 25.19 -25.17 -21.35
CA ARG A 101 26.11 -25.09 -20.20
C ARG A 101 27.45 -24.51 -20.65
N HIS A 102 28.02 -23.58 -19.88
CA HIS A 102 29.48 -23.42 -19.76
C HIS A 102 29.87 -23.13 -18.29
N HIS A 103 30.85 -23.90 -17.80
CA HIS A 103 31.52 -23.81 -16.50
C HIS A 103 32.62 -22.72 -16.57
N LEU A 104 33.06 -22.04 -15.49
CA LEU A 104 34.10 -22.53 -14.54
C LEU A 104 34.36 -21.53 -13.37
N ARG A 105 34.74 -22.10 -12.21
CA ARG A 105 35.21 -21.58 -10.89
C ARG A 105 36.41 -20.57 -10.96
N THR A 106 36.82 -19.80 -9.92
CA THR A 106 37.22 -20.06 -8.50
C THR A 106 37.38 -18.75 -7.68
N VAL A 107 36.88 -18.63 -6.42
CA VAL A 107 37.52 -18.66 -5.06
C VAL A 107 38.36 -17.44 -4.58
N GLY A 108 38.02 -16.90 -3.37
CA GLY A 108 38.91 -16.17 -2.43
C GLY A 108 38.23 -15.04 -1.61
N MET A 109 37.67 -15.30 -0.40
CA MET A 109 38.19 -14.96 0.96
C MET A 109 38.36 -13.45 1.32
N SER A 110 37.59 -12.91 2.30
CA SER A 110 38.02 -12.74 3.72
C SER A 110 37.03 -11.89 4.57
N GLU A 111 37.08 -12.14 5.88
CA GLU A 111 36.23 -11.69 7.01
C GLU A 111 36.37 -10.23 7.51
N ALA A 112 35.46 -9.92 8.45
CA ALA A 112 35.49 -8.94 9.55
C ALA A 112 34.83 -7.56 9.25
N ALA A 113 34.06 -6.93 10.14
CA ALA A 113 34.01 -7.01 11.60
C ALA A 113 32.62 -6.62 12.15
N ARG A 114 32.35 -7.15 13.34
CA ARG A 114 31.17 -6.95 14.19
C ARG A 114 31.19 -5.58 14.86
N LEU A 115 30.04 -4.90 14.97
CA LEU A 115 29.72 -4.06 16.14
C LEU A 115 28.24 -4.24 16.49
N ARG A 116 28.00 -4.63 17.74
CA ARG A 116 26.70 -4.83 18.38
C ARG A 116 26.16 -3.47 18.83
N GLY A 117 24.86 -3.27 18.69
CA GLY A 117 24.08 -2.28 19.42
C GLY A 117 22.69 -2.84 19.66
N GLU A 118 22.24 -2.84 20.92
CA GLU A 118 20.94 -3.34 21.38
C GLU A 118 19.76 -2.93 20.48
N ALA A 119 18.94 -3.92 20.12
CA ALA A 119 17.72 -3.74 19.33
C ALA A 119 16.57 -3.20 20.20
N PRO A 120 15.76 -2.27 19.68
CA PRO A 120 14.50 -1.88 20.29
C PRO A 120 13.50 -3.04 20.22
N GLU A 121 12.60 -3.10 21.20
CA GLU A 121 11.55 -4.10 21.37
C GLU A 121 10.90 -4.50 20.04
N SER A 122 10.89 -5.80 19.75
CA SER A 122 10.44 -6.39 18.49
C SER A 122 8.94 -6.19 18.27
N GLU A 123 8.59 -5.19 17.48
CA GLU A 123 7.27 -5.04 16.87
C GLU A 123 6.97 -6.29 16.00
N PRO A 124 5.72 -6.79 15.97
CA PRO A 124 5.39 -7.96 15.18
C PRO A 124 5.72 -7.74 13.70
N GLU A 125 6.67 -8.51 13.18
CA GLU A 125 7.10 -8.40 11.79
C GLU A 125 5.99 -8.86 10.84
N ILE A 126 5.33 -7.88 10.20
CA ILE A 126 4.34 -8.15 9.16
C ILE A 126 5.05 -8.71 7.91
N HIS A 127 4.87 -10.01 7.66
CA HIS A 127 5.33 -10.72 6.47
C HIS A 127 4.22 -10.76 5.42
N CYS A 128 4.02 -9.64 4.74
CA CYS A 128 2.91 -9.47 3.80
C CYS A 128 2.96 -10.45 2.62
N GLY A 129 4.16 -10.87 2.19
CA GLY A 129 4.36 -11.85 1.11
C GLY A 129 3.82 -13.26 1.38
N GLU A 130 3.62 -13.64 2.64
CA GLU A 130 3.16 -14.98 3.04
C GLU A 130 1.67 -15.06 3.38
N LEU A 131 0.97 -13.92 3.38
CA LEU A 131 -0.46 -13.87 3.66
C LEU A 131 -1.24 -14.25 2.39
N ASP A 132 -2.30 -15.05 2.54
CA ASP A 132 -3.25 -15.33 1.46
C ASP A 132 -4.15 -14.10 1.27
N LEU A 133 -3.58 -13.07 0.66
CA LEU A 133 -4.23 -11.77 0.41
C LEU A 133 -4.83 -11.70 -1.00
N GLU A 134 -4.57 -12.69 -1.85
CA GLU A 134 -4.77 -12.60 -3.30
C GLU A 134 -6.19 -12.19 -3.72
N PRO A 135 -7.27 -12.72 -3.10
CA PRO A 135 -8.62 -12.26 -3.44
C PRO A 135 -8.85 -10.78 -3.09
N GLY A 136 -8.36 -10.32 -1.94
CA GLY A 136 -8.58 -8.95 -1.47
C GLY A 136 -7.74 -7.91 -2.22
N ILE A 137 -6.48 -8.24 -2.53
CA ILE A 137 -5.57 -7.31 -3.24
C ILE A 137 -6.02 -7.09 -4.69
N ASN A 138 -6.56 -8.11 -5.35
CA ASN A 138 -7.08 -7.98 -6.71
C ASN A 138 -8.30 -7.07 -6.76
N ILE A 139 -9.25 -7.25 -5.83
CA ILE A 139 -10.43 -6.39 -5.72
C ILE A 139 -10.02 -4.92 -5.49
N ILE A 140 -9.06 -4.67 -4.59
CA ILE A 140 -8.61 -3.31 -4.31
C ILE A 140 -7.92 -2.69 -5.54
N ALA A 141 -7.11 -3.45 -6.28
CA ALA A 141 -6.50 -3.00 -7.52
C ALA A 141 -7.55 -2.64 -8.59
N GLU A 142 -8.58 -3.46 -8.79
CA GLU A 142 -9.71 -3.19 -9.68
C GLU A 142 -10.49 -1.93 -9.28
N ARG A 143 -10.72 -1.73 -7.98
CA ARG A 143 -11.39 -0.52 -7.48
C ARG A 143 -10.55 0.72 -7.71
N ALA A 144 -9.24 0.68 -7.46
CA ALA A 144 -8.37 1.81 -7.77
C ALA A 144 -8.38 2.15 -9.26
N GLN A 145 -8.28 1.14 -10.14
CA GLN A 145 -8.35 1.38 -11.58
C GLN A 145 -9.68 2.05 -11.97
N SER A 146 -10.80 1.54 -11.44
CA SER A 146 -12.14 2.05 -11.77
C SER A 146 -12.37 3.48 -11.27
N LEU A 147 -11.99 3.76 -10.02
CA LEU A 147 -12.22 5.06 -9.37
C LEU A 147 -11.35 6.16 -9.97
N THR A 148 -10.10 5.83 -10.33
CA THR A 148 -9.15 6.78 -10.94
C THR A 148 -9.21 6.82 -12.47
N ARG A 149 -10.06 5.98 -13.07
CA ARG A 149 -10.13 5.76 -14.53
C ARG A 149 -8.78 5.42 -15.18
N ALA A 150 -7.89 4.79 -14.42
CA ALA A 150 -6.60 4.35 -14.92
C ALA A 150 -6.76 3.25 -15.98
N THR A 151 -5.74 3.09 -16.83
CA THR A 151 -5.69 1.97 -17.79
C THR A 151 -5.05 0.72 -17.19
N GLY A 152 -4.54 0.81 -15.97
CA GLY A 152 -4.09 -0.32 -15.16
C GLY A 152 -3.79 0.08 -13.72
N ALA A 153 -3.77 -0.90 -12.85
CA ALA A 153 -3.35 -0.75 -11.46
C ALA A 153 -2.57 -1.98 -11.01
N ALA A 154 -1.63 -1.81 -10.08
CA ALA A 154 -0.84 -2.90 -9.54
C ALA A 154 -0.50 -2.70 -8.07
N ILE A 155 -0.43 -3.81 -7.35
CA ILE A 155 0.02 -3.85 -5.96
C ILE A 155 1.26 -4.72 -5.90
N ALA A 156 2.36 -4.15 -5.43
CA ALA A 156 3.60 -4.87 -5.21
C ALA A 156 3.92 -4.92 -3.71
N LEU A 157 4.13 -6.12 -3.18
CA LEU A 157 4.30 -6.37 -1.75
C LEU A 157 5.70 -6.87 -1.44
N ARG A 158 6.21 -6.47 -0.28
CA ARG A 158 7.51 -6.90 0.20
C ARG A 158 7.47 -8.38 0.60
N SER A 159 8.42 -9.14 0.06
CA SER A 159 8.72 -10.53 0.40
C SER A 159 10.22 -10.62 0.70
N GLY A 160 10.58 -10.65 1.98
CA GLY A 160 11.99 -10.54 2.41
C GLY A 160 12.62 -9.22 1.94
N ALA A 161 13.73 -9.34 1.21
CA ALA A 161 14.47 -8.19 0.67
C ALA A 161 13.82 -7.59 -0.59
N GLU A 162 12.94 -8.33 -1.25
CA GLU A 162 12.39 -7.99 -2.56
C GLU A 162 10.97 -7.42 -2.44
N ILE A 163 10.52 -6.70 -3.46
CA ILE A 163 9.14 -6.26 -3.62
C ILE A 163 8.62 -6.85 -4.93
N VAL A 164 7.51 -7.58 -4.87
CA VAL A 164 7.01 -8.37 -6.01
C VAL A 164 5.57 -7.96 -6.32
N CYS A 165 5.24 -7.83 -7.61
CA CYS A 165 3.88 -7.61 -8.06
C CYS A 165 2.99 -8.81 -7.70
N ARG A 166 1.97 -8.58 -6.86
CA ARG A 166 1.04 -9.61 -6.36
C ARG A 166 -0.39 -9.42 -6.84
N ALA A 167 -0.75 -8.21 -7.26
CA ALA A 167 -2.04 -7.91 -7.86
C ALA A 167 -1.84 -7.03 -9.09
N ARG A 168 -2.62 -7.27 -10.13
CA ARG A 168 -2.67 -6.38 -11.29
C ARG A 168 -4.07 -6.33 -11.88
N THR A 169 -4.36 -5.23 -12.57
CA THR A 169 -5.53 -5.10 -13.44
C THR A 169 -5.24 -4.12 -14.57
N GLY A 170 -6.00 -4.21 -15.66
CA GLY A 170 -5.83 -3.39 -16.84
C GLY A 170 -4.53 -3.67 -17.61
N ARG A 171 -4.32 -2.95 -18.72
CA ARG A 171 -3.28 -3.26 -19.72
C ARG A 171 -1.92 -2.66 -19.38
N THR A 172 -1.90 -1.52 -18.68
CA THR A 172 -0.66 -0.79 -18.36
C THR A 172 -0.01 -1.21 -17.04
N ALA A 173 -0.56 -2.22 -16.36
CA ALA A 173 0.00 -2.77 -15.14
C ALA A 173 1.13 -3.78 -15.43
N PRO A 174 2.17 -3.85 -14.58
CA PRO A 174 3.20 -4.89 -14.66
C PRO A 174 2.62 -6.29 -14.45
N ASP A 175 3.30 -7.30 -15.00
CA ASP A 175 2.92 -8.71 -14.83
C ASP A 175 3.07 -9.17 -13.37
N LEU A 176 2.25 -10.15 -12.98
CA LEU A 176 2.37 -10.80 -11.68
C LEU A 176 3.75 -11.48 -11.57
N GLY A 177 4.34 -11.43 -10.37
CA GLY A 177 5.66 -11.98 -10.11
C GLY A 177 6.83 -11.12 -10.58
N VAL A 178 6.59 -9.99 -11.28
CA VAL A 178 7.66 -9.05 -11.60
C VAL A 178 8.20 -8.40 -10.32
N HIS A 179 9.52 -8.37 -10.19
CA HIS A 179 10.20 -7.71 -9.08
C HIS A 179 10.32 -6.22 -9.36
N LEU A 180 9.94 -5.42 -8.37
CA LEU A 180 10.21 -3.99 -8.38
C LEU A 180 11.72 -3.77 -8.29
N GLN A 181 12.27 -3.01 -9.24
CA GLN A 181 13.61 -2.46 -9.09
C GLN A 181 13.55 -1.48 -7.91
N THR A 182 14.29 -1.75 -6.82
CA THR A 182 14.28 -0.91 -5.61
C THR A 182 15.29 0.23 -5.65
N ASP A 183 16.13 0.27 -6.68
CA ASP A 183 17.26 1.18 -6.76
C ASP A 183 16.91 2.43 -7.58
N SER A 184 16.04 2.30 -8.58
CA SER A 184 15.68 3.37 -9.52
C SER A 184 14.20 3.39 -9.87
N GLY A 185 13.71 4.53 -10.36
CA GLY A 185 12.33 4.72 -10.76
C GLY A 185 11.42 5.29 -9.66
N LEU A 186 10.23 5.72 -10.08
CA LEU A 186 9.24 6.39 -9.22
C LEU A 186 8.75 5.49 -8.09
N SER A 187 8.54 4.21 -8.38
CA SER A 187 8.13 3.20 -7.40
C SER A 187 9.17 3.00 -6.31
N ALA A 188 10.45 2.92 -6.69
CA ALA A 188 11.56 2.82 -5.75
C ALA A 188 11.68 4.06 -4.86
N GLU A 189 11.50 5.25 -5.46
CA GLU A 189 11.48 6.52 -4.72
C GLU A 189 10.35 6.53 -3.69
N CYS A 190 9.14 6.12 -4.07
CA CYS A 190 8.00 5.99 -3.16
C CYS A 190 8.30 5.03 -2.00
N VAL A 191 8.96 3.89 -2.28
CA VAL A 191 9.36 2.95 -1.21
C VAL A 191 10.30 3.60 -0.20
N ARG A 192 11.28 4.38 -0.68
CA ARG A 192 12.32 5.02 0.15
C ARG A 192 11.80 6.20 0.95
N THR A 193 11.03 7.09 0.32
CA THR A 193 10.49 8.28 0.99
C THR A 193 9.26 7.93 1.84
N GLY A 194 8.52 6.92 1.41
CA GLY A 194 7.22 6.58 1.97
C GLY A 194 6.20 7.69 1.73
N GLU A 195 6.33 8.40 0.59
CA GLU A 195 5.43 9.47 0.14
C GLU A 195 4.70 9.06 -1.15
N ILE A 196 3.51 9.63 -1.36
CA ILE A 196 2.77 9.46 -2.62
C ILE A 196 3.42 10.30 -3.71
N LEU A 197 3.67 9.71 -4.87
CA LEU A 197 4.35 10.37 -5.99
C LEU A 197 3.50 10.35 -7.24
N LEU A 198 3.42 11.50 -7.92
CA LEU A 198 2.69 11.68 -9.17
C LEU A 198 3.65 12.06 -10.30
N CYS A 199 3.57 11.32 -11.39
CA CYS A 199 4.21 11.62 -12.66
C CYS A 199 3.12 11.89 -13.70
N HIS A 200 3.04 13.14 -14.16
CA HIS A 200 2.06 13.53 -15.18
C HIS A 200 2.41 13.02 -16.58
N ASP A 201 3.69 13.03 -16.97
CA ASP A 201 4.12 12.41 -18.22
C ASP A 201 5.48 11.71 -18.05
N ALA A 202 5.51 10.40 -18.29
CA ALA A 202 6.69 9.57 -18.20
C ALA A 202 7.76 9.94 -19.23
N GLU A 203 7.35 10.46 -20.40
CA GLU A 203 8.28 10.86 -21.47
C GLU A 203 9.12 12.11 -21.11
N SER A 204 8.66 12.93 -20.17
CA SER A 204 9.34 14.16 -19.75
C SER A 204 9.91 14.12 -18.33
N ASN A 205 9.66 13.04 -17.59
CA ASN A 205 10.09 12.92 -16.19
C ASN A 205 11.38 12.09 -16.07
N PRO A 206 12.52 12.70 -15.70
CA PRO A 206 13.79 11.97 -15.60
C PRO A 206 13.85 10.98 -14.42
N ARG A 207 12.86 11.01 -13.51
CA ARG A 207 12.81 10.12 -12.34
C ARG A 207 12.20 8.74 -12.64
N VAL A 208 11.58 8.56 -13.81
CA VAL A 208 10.98 7.27 -14.19
C VAL A 208 11.97 6.42 -14.98
N ASP A 209 11.84 5.10 -14.88
CA ASP A 209 12.45 4.21 -15.87
C ASP A 209 11.61 4.27 -17.15
N LEU A 210 12.05 5.13 -18.08
CA LEU A 210 11.35 5.37 -19.34
C LEU A 210 11.22 4.10 -20.19
N ALA A 211 12.19 3.19 -20.16
CA ALA A 211 12.13 1.95 -20.91
C ALA A 211 11.00 1.06 -20.37
N SER A 212 10.87 0.94 -19.05
CA SER A 212 9.77 0.23 -18.40
C SER A 212 8.42 0.87 -18.69
N CYS A 213 8.32 2.21 -18.60
CA CYS A 213 7.09 2.94 -18.90
C CYS A 213 6.64 2.70 -20.35
N ARG A 214 7.56 2.75 -21.32
CA ARG A 214 7.26 2.48 -22.74
C ARG A 214 6.81 1.05 -22.98
N ARG A 215 7.45 0.04 -22.34
CA ARG A 215 7.03 -1.36 -22.45
C ARG A 215 5.61 -1.59 -21.91
N LEU A 216 5.27 -0.93 -20.80
CA LEU A 216 3.95 -0.98 -20.20
C LEU A 216 2.92 -0.11 -20.94
N GLY A 217 3.35 0.77 -21.84
CA GLY A 217 2.49 1.78 -22.46
C GLY A 217 1.96 2.82 -21.46
N ALA A 218 2.68 3.04 -20.35
CA ALA A 218 2.31 4.00 -19.32
C ALA A 218 2.89 5.39 -19.63
N ARG A 219 2.02 6.40 -19.60
CA ARG A 219 2.34 7.82 -19.76
C ARG A 219 2.13 8.61 -18.48
N SER A 220 1.13 8.30 -17.67
CA SER A 220 0.93 8.92 -16.36
C SER A 220 0.96 7.86 -15.27
N ILE A 221 1.57 8.17 -14.13
CA ILE A 221 1.80 7.20 -13.04
C ILE A 221 1.52 7.89 -11.70
N LEU A 222 0.70 7.27 -10.86
CA LEU A 222 0.49 7.67 -9.48
C LEU A 222 0.82 6.48 -8.58
N VAL A 223 1.79 6.66 -7.69
CA VAL A 223 2.33 5.62 -6.82
C VAL A 223 2.13 6.00 -5.37
N ALA A 224 1.43 5.16 -4.60
CA ALA A 224 1.19 5.33 -3.18
C ALA A 224 1.91 4.25 -2.36
N PRO A 225 2.51 4.60 -1.22
CA PRO A 225 3.18 3.65 -0.35
C PRO A 225 2.16 2.87 0.50
N LEU A 226 2.36 1.56 0.64
CA LEU A 226 1.67 0.76 1.65
C LEU A 226 2.49 0.79 2.94
N ARG A 227 2.33 1.87 3.70
CA ARG A 227 3.17 2.17 4.87
C ARG A 227 2.49 1.78 6.18
N HIS A 228 3.19 1.00 7.00
CA HIS A 228 2.82 0.70 8.37
C HIS A 228 3.90 1.25 9.31
N TYR A 229 3.54 2.26 10.10
CA TYR A 229 4.49 3.05 10.92
C TYR A 229 5.70 3.57 10.10
N ARG A 230 6.92 3.15 10.45
CA ARG A 230 8.17 3.53 9.77
C ARG A 230 8.58 2.56 8.67
N ARG A 231 7.77 1.54 8.37
CA ARG A 231 8.09 0.49 7.40
C ARG A 231 7.16 0.55 6.18
N THR A 232 7.76 0.51 5.00
CA THR A 232 7.02 0.35 3.74
C THR A 232 6.85 -1.14 3.42
N LEU A 233 5.61 -1.61 3.50
CA LEU A 233 5.20 -2.99 3.21
C LEU A 233 5.11 -3.28 1.71
N GLY A 234 5.04 -2.24 0.87
CA GLY A 234 4.88 -2.35 -0.57
C GLY A 234 4.47 -1.04 -1.21
N VAL A 235 4.07 -1.10 -2.48
CA VAL A 235 3.54 0.02 -3.26
C VAL A 235 2.22 -0.35 -3.90
N PHE A 236 1.39 0.66 -4.11
CA PHE A 236 0.13 0.59 -4.82
C PHE A 236 0.10 1.65 -5.90
N GLU A 237 -0.04 1.23 -7.16
CA GLU A 237 0.14 2.08 -8.32
C GLU A 237 -1.07 2.05 -9.23
N VAL A 238 -1.39 3.21 -9.80
CA VAL A 238 -2.28 3.33 -10.96
C VAL A 238 -1.51 3.96 -12.11
N LEU A 239 -1.71 3.41 -13.31
CA LEU A 239 -1.01 3.78 -14.53
C LEU A 239 -2.02 4.10 -15.63
N SER A 240 -1.74 5.14 -16.40
CA SER A 240 -2.54 5.52 -17.56
C SER A 240 -1.69 5.60 -18.82
N SER A 241 -2.22 5.16 -19.96
CA SER A 241 -1.61 5.39 -21.28
C SER A 241 -1.76 6.83 -21.77
N ILE A 242 -2.47 7.68 -21.04
CA ILE A 242 -2.70 9.09 -21.35
C ILE A 242 -1.85 9.93 -20.37
N PRO A 243 -1.10 10.94 -20.84
CA PRO A 243 -0.41 11.87 -19.94
C PRO A 243 -1.42 12.76 -19.19
N TYR A 244 -1.05 13.26 -18.02
CA TYR A 244 -1.88 14.11 -17.16
C TYR A 244 -3.21 13.46 -16.75
N ALA A 245 -3.25 12.13 -16.65
CA ALA A 245 -4.50 11.41 -16.36
C ALA A 245 -4.96 11.49 -14.90
N PHE A 246 -4.08 11.87 -13.97
CA PHE A 246 -4.36 11.88 -12.55
C PHE A 246 -4.27 13.27 -11.94
N ASP A 247 -5.18 13.57 -11.02
CA ASP A 247 -5.25 14.82 -10.27
C ASP A 247 -5.22 14.60 -8.74
N HIS A 248 -5.41 15.67 -7.95
CA HIS A 248 -5.40 15.60 -6.49
C HIS A 248 -6.53 14.75 -5.87
N ARG A 249 -7.65 14.54 -6.58
CA ARG A 249 -8.71 13.63 -6.14
C ARG A 249 -8.26 12.19 -6.28
N ASP A 250 -7.52 11.87 -7.33
CA ASP A 250 -6.92 10.54 -7.51
C ASP A 250 -5.85 10.26 -6.45
N VAL A 251 -5.03 11.27 -6.11
CA VAL A 251 -4.08 11.21 -4.99
C VAL A 251 -4.80 10.88 -3.68
N SER A 252 -5.88 11.60 -3.38
CA SER A 252 -6.69 11.38 -2.17
C SER A 252 -7.33 9.98 -2.15
N THR A 253 -7.79 9.51 -3.31
CA THR A 253 -8.36 8.16 -3.49
C THR A 253 -7.31 7.09 -3.22
N MET A 254 -6.12 7.23 -3.78
CA MET A 254 -5.01 6.28 -3.60
C MET A 254 -4.51 6.26 -2.15
N GLN A 255 -4.48 7.39 -1.46
CA GLN A 255 -4.15 7.46 -0.03
C GLN A 255 -5.17 6.67 0.82
N LEU A 256 -6.47 6.86 0.57
CA LEU A 256 -7.53 6.14 1.26
C LEU A 256 -7.43 4.63 1.03
N LEU A 257 -7.33 4.20 -0.22
CA LEU A 257 -7.26 2.78 -0.56
C LEU A 257 -5.99 2.13 0.01
N SER A 258 -4.87 2.84 0.01
CA SER A 258 -3.61 2.38 0.63
C SER A 258 -3.77 2.20 2.15
N SER A 259 -4.45 3.13 2.83
CA SER A 259 -4.73 3.03 4.27
C SER A 259 -5.63 1.85 4.62
N VAL A 260 -6.70 1.63 3.83
CA VAL A 260 -7.59 0.47 3.98
C VAL A 260 -6.82 -0.84 3.80
N MET A 261 -5.97 -0.89 2.77
CA MET A 261 -5.14 -2.04 2.47
C MET A 261 -4.16 -2.38 3.60
N VAL A 262 -3.41 -1.39 4.09
CA VAL A 262 -2.48 -1.56 5.22
C VAL A 262 -3.23 -2.04 6.47
N THR A 263 -4.41 -1.49 6.73
CA THR A 263 -5.25 -1.91 7.86
C THR A 263 -5.68 -3.37 7.74
N ALA A 264 -6.13 -3.80 6.57
CA ALA A 264 -6.50 -5.18 6.30
C ALA A 264 -5.30 -6.14 6.45
N MET A 265 -4.15 -5.79 5.88
CA MET A 265 -2.91 -6.57 6.02
C MET A 265 -2.49 -6.73 7.48
N THR A 266 -2.51 -5.63 8.24
CA THR A 266 -2.13 -5.63 9.66
C THR A 266 -3.03 -6.56 10.47
N ARG A 267 -4.35 -6.50 10.22
CA ARG A 267 -5.33 -7.37 10.88
C ARG A 267 -5.07 -8.85 10.54
N LEU A 268 -4.92 -9.19 9.26
CA LEU A 268 -4.66 -10.56 8.84
C LEU A 268 -3.33 -11.11 9.38
N SER A 269 -2.33 -10.24 9.53
CA SER A 269 -1.05 -10.58 10.17
C SER A 269 -1.22 -10.89 11.66
N SER A 270 -2.03 -10.09 12.36
CA SER A 270 -2.31 -10.28 13.79
C SER A 270 -3.18 -11.50 14.10
N MET A 271 -3.96 -11.98 13.13
CA MET A 271 -4.82 -13.17 13.24
C MET A 271 -4.07 -14.49 13.07
N ARG A 272 -2.74 -14.48 12.91
CA ARG A 272 -1.89 -15.68 13.03
C ARG A 272 -1.34 -15.82 14.45
N PRO A 273 -2.04 -16.43 15.43
CA PRO A 273 -1.40 -16.92 16.64
C PRO A 273 -0.67 -18.24 16.35
N GLU A 274 0.62 -18.29 16.72
CA GLU A 274 1.44 -19.46 17.09
C GLU A 274 1.08 -20.85 16.49
N ARG A 275 0.92 -21.00 15.18
CA ARG A 275 0.78 -22.35 14.57
C ARG A 275 2.11 -23.13 14.48
N GLN A 276 3.21 -22.54 14.95
CA GLN A 276 4.58 -23.03 14.80
C GLN A 276 5.26 -23.37 16.14
N LYS A 277 4.50 -23.83 17.15
CA LYS A 277 5.05 -24.39 18.40
C LYS A 277 4.74 -25.88 18.64
N TRP A 278 4.07 -26.59 17.73
CA TRP A 278 3.66 -27.99 17.93
C TRP A 278 4.20 -29.00 16.91
N LEU A 279 5.45 -28.83 16.46
CA LEU A 279 6.20 -29.91 15.82
C LEU A 279 7.63 -29.91 16.40
N ALA A 280 7.73 -30.42 17.63
CA ALA A 280 8.96 -30.98 18.20
C ALA A 280 9.00 -32.49 17.88
#